data_AF-A0A9P6STE6-F1
#
_entry.id   AF-A0A9P6STE6-F1
#
_cell.length_a   1.000
_cell.length_b   1.000
_cell.length_c   1.000
_cell.angle_alpha   90.00
_cell.angle_beta   90.00
_cell.angle_gamma   90.00
#
_symmetry.space_group_name_H-M   'P 1'
#
loop_
_entity.id
_entity.type
_entity.pdbx_description
1 polymer ?
#
loop_
_entity_poly.entity_id
_entity_poly.type
_entity_poly.pdbx_seq_one_letter_code
_entity_poly.pdbx_strand_id
1 'polypeptide(L)'
;MRFFLEIIAVAFSALSVVAANSCSVMGFEGTCISATSCTSSDGTSTADHCPKDPNNIRCYTYGTCKIGDGRTGTCLPISSCSGTSVPSYCHGPSSIQCCVSGSPPPTGGNLPGLNARQSGYARTIAKVDARGCAVAIATALVESSITVYCNYNVHGSCNLPHDAVGSDHLSVGIFQQQVPMWRTAQQCMNPVSSAGLFYKALKSISGWASMSIGTAAQRVQRSAYPDRYAARGILYPKAIL
;
A
#
# COMPACT_ATOMS: atom_id res chain seq x y z
N MET A 1 -23.24 41.21 59.09
CA MET A 1 -22.65 41.52 57.77
C MET A 1 -21.27 40.89 57.69
N ARG A 2 -21.07 39.88 56.83
CA ARG A 2 -19.88 39.61 56.00
C ARG A 2 -19.91 38.18 55.43
N PHE A 3 -20.42 38.14 54.21
CA PHE A 3 -20.27 37.20 53.08
C PHE A 3 -19.45 35.92 53.28
N PHE A 4 -20.12 34.78 53.10
CA PHE A 4 -19.53 33.52 52.64
C PHE A 4 -19.27 33.63 51.12
N LEU A 5 -18.04 33.35 50.69
CA LEU A 5 -17.64 33.30 49.29
C LEU A 5 -17.69 31.82 48.85
N GLU A 6 -18.76 31.41 48.18
CA GLU A 6 -18.86 30.11 47.51
C GLU A 6 -18.11 30.19 46.17
N ILE A 7 -17.01 29.44 46.04
CA ILE A 7 -16.29 29.30 44.77
C ILE A 7 -17.04 28.25 43.93
N ILE A 8 -17.88 28.72 43.00
CA ILE A 8 -18.50 27.87 41.98
C ILE A 8 -17.41 27.49 40.97
N ALA A 9 -16.91 26.26 41.06
CA ALA A 9 -16.07 25.66 40.03
C ALA A 9 -16.94 25.34 38.80
N VAL A 10 -16.89 26.21 37.79
CA VAL A 10 -17.50 25.94 36.47
C VAL A 10 -16.63 24.91 35.75
N ALA A 11 -17.07 23.65 35.74
CA ALA A 11 -16.49 22.61 34.91
C ALA A 11 -16.83 22.90 33.44
N PHE A 12 -15.88 23.47 32.69
CA PHE A 12 -15.93 23.51 31.24
C PHE A 12 -15.75 22.08 30.71
N SER A 13 -16.85 21.39 30.44
CA SER A 13 -16.84 20.20 29.59
C SER A 13 -16.46 20.62 28.17
N ALA A 14 -15.18 20.44 27.82
CA ALA A 14 -14.71 20.55 26.45
C ALA A 14 -15.36 19.41 25.64
N LEU A 15 -16.52 19.70 25.03
CA LEU A 15 -16.97 18.95 23.87
C LEU A 15 -15.91 19.14 22.79
N SER A 16 -15.03 18.17 22.62
CA SER A 16 -14.18 18.08 21.44
C SER A 16 -15.10 17.89 20.24
N VAL A 17 -15.49 19.00 19.61
CA VAL A 17 -16.09 18.97 18.27
C VAL A 17 -14.95 18.53 17.35
N VAL A 18 -14.84 17.22 17.13
CA VAL A 18 -14.11 16.69 15.98
C VAL A 18 -14.77 17.36 14.78
N ALA A 19 -14.10 18.34 14.18
CA ALA A 19 -14.60 18.96 12.96
C ALA A 19 -14.86 17.83 11.97
N ALA A 20 -16.07 17.76 11.42
CA ALA A 20 -16.41 16.72 10.48
C ALA A 20 -15.45 16.84 9.28
N ASN A 21 -14.49 15.92 9.20
CA ASN A 21 -13.53 15.84 8.10
C ASN A 21 -14.20 15.26 6.83
N SER A 22 -15.49 15.00 6.86
CA SER A 22 -16.29 14.48 5.76
C SER A 22 -17.06 15.59 5.06
N CYS A 23 -17.22 15.47 3.75
CA CYS A 23 -18.00 16.36 2.91
C CYS A 23 -18.85 15.54 1.92
N SER A 24 -19.88 16.14 1.33
CA SER A 24 -20.71 15.47 0.33
C SER A 24 -21.01 16.42 -0.83
N VAL A 25 -20.78 15.95 -2.06
CA VAL A 25 -20.93 16.74 -3.29
C VAL A 25 -21.83 15.97 -4.24
N MET A 26 -23.01 16.50 -4.54
CA MET A 26 -24.01 15.83 -5.39
C MET A 26 -24.32 14.38 -4.97
N GLY A 27 -24.29 14.10 -3.66
CA GLY A 27 -24.54 12.75 -3.11
C GLY A 27 -23.32 11.83 -3.07
N PHE A 28 -22.14 12.31 -3.47
CA PHE A 28 -20.88 11.58 -3.30
C PHE A 28 -20.19 12.00 -2.00
N GLU A 29 -19.99 11.03 -1.11
CA GLU A 29 -19.20 11.21 0.12
C GLU A 29 -17.72 11.45 -0.21
N GLY A 30 -17.11 12.36 0.53
CA GLY A 30 -15.73 12.79 0.36
C GLY A 30 -15.09 13.16 1.69
N THR A 31 -13.80 13.49 1.64
CA THR A 31 -13.06 14.01 2.80
C THR A 31 -12.47 15.37 2.50
N CYS A 32 -12.53 16.23 3.51
CA CYS A 32 -11.90 17.53 3.56
C CYS A 32 -10.40 17.37 3.74
N ILE A 33 -9.65 17.56 2.67
CA ILE A 33 -8.17 17.47 2.65
C ILE A 33 -7.58 18.77 2.09
N SER A 34 -6.26 18.96 2.22
CA SER A 34 -5.64 20.17 1.68
C SER A 34 -5.68 20.19 0.15
N ALA A 35 -5.80 21.38 -0.44
CA ALA A 35 -5.81 21.58 -1.89
C ALA A 35 -4.56 20.99 -2.57
N THR A 36 -3.42 20.96 -1.89
CA THR A 36 -2.18 20.32 -2.35
C THR A 36 -2.27 18.79 -2.40
N SER A 37 -3.07 18.17 -1.53
CA SER A 37 -3.37 16.74 -1.56
C SER A 37 -4.47 16.39 -2.57
N CYS A 38 -5.13 17.39 -3.18
CA CYS A 38 -6.19 17.24 -4.18
C CYS A 38 -5.71 17.18 -5.65
N THR A 39 -4.43 16.90 -5.93
CA THR A 39 -3.94 16.82 -7.32
C THR A 39 -4.43 15.53 -7.97
N SER A 40 -5.56 15.56 -8.67
CA SER A 40 -6.24 14.36 -9.16
C SER A 40 -6.01 14.02 -10.63
N SER A 41 -5.64 12.77 -10.86
CA SER A 41 -6.09 11.95 -12.00
C SER A 41 -7.35 11.13 -11.68
N ASP A 42 -7.67 10.90 -10.39
CA ASP A 42 -8.61 9.82 -9.97
C ASP A 42 -9.72 10.25 -8.98
N GLY A 43 -9.95 11.55 -8.78
CA GLY A 43 -11.01 12.08 -7.89
C GLY A 43 -11.43 13.49 -8.29
N THR A 44 -12.51 14.02 -7.71
CA THR A 44 -12.98 15.39 -8.01
C THR A 44 -12.80 16.28 -6.78
N SER A 45 -12.14 17.42 -6.98
CA SER A 45 -11.90 18.40 -5.92
C SER A 45 -12.82 19.61 -6.08
N THR A 46 -13.66 19.85 -5.09
CA THR A 46 -14.62 20.97 -5.07
C THR A 46 -14.40 21.85 -3.84
N ALA A 47 -14.53 23.16 -4.02
CA ALA A 47 -14.45 24.14 -2.93
C ALA A 47 -15.79 24.22 -2.19
N ASP A 48 -15.79 24.81 -1.00
CA ASP A 48 -17.01 25.28 -0.31
C ASP A 48 -17.98 24.17 0.15
N HIS A 49 -17.44 22.97 0.39
CA HIS A 49 -18.20 21.80 0.84
C HIS A 49 -17.70 21.25 2.19
N CYS A 50 -16.80 21.95 2.88
CA CYS A 50 -16.18 21.51 4.13
C CYS A 50 -16.58 22.40 5.34
N PRO A 51 -16.77 21.84 6.55
CA PRO A 51 -17.15 22.65 7.70
C PRO A 51 -16.03 23.62 8.12
N LYS A 52 -16.34 24.92 8.20
CA LYS A 52 -15.42 26.01 8.59
C LYS A 52 -14.26 26.27 7.61
N ASP A 53 -14.54 26.23 6.31
CA ASP A 53 -13.64 26.46 5.16
C ASP A 53 -12.43 27.40 5.42
N PRO A 54 -11.24 26.85 5.68
CA PRO A 54 -10.00 27.56 5.38
C PRO A 54 -9.77 27.46 3.86
N ASN A 55 -9.34 28.54 3.19
CA ASN A 55 -9.09 28.62 1.73
C ASN A 55 -8.25 27.47 1.13
N ASN A 56 -7.55 26.70 1.96
CA ASN A 56 -6.66 25.61 1.57
C ASN A 56 -7.25 24.20 1.79
N ILE A 57 -8.51 24.06 2.21
CA ILE A 57 -9.20 22.77 2.35
C ILE A 57 -10.21 22.63 1.21
N ARG A 58 -10.26 21.45 0.60
CA ARG A 58 -11.21 21.13 -0.47
C ARG A 58 -11.88 19.79 -0.19
N CYS A 59 -13.10 19.65 -0.66
CA CYS A 59 -13.80 18.38 -0.63
C CYS A 59 -13.27 17.49 -1.76
N TYR A 60 -12.64 16.38 -1.38
CA TYR A 60 -12.19 15.36 -2.31
C TYR A 60 -13.22 14.22 -2.32
N THR A 61 -14.00 14.14 -3.40
CA THR A 61 -14.89 13.00 -3.61
C THR A 61 -14.10 11.84 -4.18
N TYR A 62 -14.33 10.68 -3.58
CA TYR A 62 -13.63 9.47 -3.94
C TYR A 62 -14.15 8.92 -5.27
N GLY A 63 -13.27 8.88 -6.27
CA GLY A 63 -13.61 8.40 -7.61
C GLY A 63 -13.63 6.88 -7.72
N THR A 64 -13.58 6.40 -8.96
CA THR A 64 -13.38 5.00 -9.27
C THR A 64 -11.89 4.64 -9.20
N CYS A 65 -11.62 3.40 -8.84
CA CYS A 65 -10.26 2.84 -8.79
C CYS A 65 -10.20 1.62 -9.70
N LYS A 66 -9.01 1.35 -10.26
CA LYS A 66 -8.76 0.14 -11.05
C LYS A 66 -7.61 -0.62 -10.43
N ILE A 67 -7.87 -1.85 -9.98
CA ILE A 67 -6.86 -2.68 -9.34
C ILE A 67 -6.05 -3.48 -10.37
N GLY A 68 -4.92 -4.04 -9.94
CA GLY A 68 -3.96 -4.70 -10.83
C GLY A 68 -4.47 -5.93 -11.59
N ASP A 69 -5.60 -6.50 -11.17
CA ASP A 69 -6.27 -7.61 -11.87
C ASP A 69 -7.30 -7.15 -12.92
N GLY A 70 -7.45 -5.83 -13.12
CA GLY A 70 -8.36 -5.25 -14.09
C GLY A 70 -9.76 -4.93 -13.55
N ARG A 71 -10.11 -5.37 -12.34
CA ARG A 71 -11.39 -5.00 -11.71
C ARG A 71 -11.41 -3.51 -11.37
N THR A 72 -12.58 -2.91 -11.59
CA THR A 72 -12.87 -1.53 -11.19
C THR A 72 -13.68 -1.54 -9.90
N GLY A 73 -13.41 -0.57 -9.04
CA GLY A 73 -14.10 -0.37 -7.78
C GLY A 73 -14.32 1.11 -7.51
N THR A 74 -14.78 1.40 -6.31
CA THR A 74 -14.97 2.76 -5.83
C THR A 74 -14.09 2.97 -4.61
N CYS A 75 -13.38 4.09 -4.58
CA CYS A 75 -12.65 4.49 -3.38
C CYS A 75 -13.65 4.88 -2.30
N LEU A 76 -13.58 4.28 -1.11
CA LEU A 76 -14.45 4.63 0.01
C LEU A 76 -13.87 4.11 1.33
N PRO A 77 -14.39 4.55 2.49
CA PRO A 77 -13.97 4.05 3.78
C PRO A 77 -14.09 2.53 3.87
N ILE A 78 -13.09 1.86 4.45
CA ILE A 78 -13.12 0.38 4.63
C ILE A 78 -14.42 -0.06 5.30
N SER A 79 -14.90 0.72 6.27
CA SER A 79 -16.16 0.48 7.00
C SER A 79 -17.41 0.54 6.13
N SER A 80 -17.36 1.26 5.01
CA SER A 80 -18.48 1.45 4.09
C SER A 80 -18.43 0.51 2.89
N CYS A 81 -17.41 -0.35 2.81
CA CYS A 81 -17.24 -1.27 1.70
C CYS A 81 -18.07 -2.54 1.88
N SER A 82 -19.06 -2.72 1.00
CA SER A 82 -19.85 -3.93 0.88
C SER A 82 -19.15 -5.07 0.12
N GLY A 83 -17.99 -4.78 -0.48
CA GLY A 83 -17.17 -5.73 -1.25
C GLY A 83 -15.80 -5.97 -0.65
N THR A 84 -14.78 -6.15 -1.50
CA THR A 84 -13.39 -6.34 -1.04
C THR A 84 -12.68 -5.00 -1.02
N SER A 85 -12.17 -4.58 0.15
CA SER A 85 -11.27 -3.43 0.26
C SER A 85 -9.85 -3.80 -0.16
N VAL A 86 -9.33 -3.12 -1.19
CA VAL A 86 -7.97 -3.32 -1.69
C VAL A 86 -7.14 -2.06 -1.40
N PRO A 87 -6.08 -2.15 -0.59
CA PRO A 87 -5.26 -0.99 -0.22
C PRO A 87 -4.45 -0.49 -1.42
N SER A 88 -3.96 0.75 -1.33
CA SER A 88 -3.00 1.34 -2.27
C SER A 88 -3.51 1.66 -3.68
N TYR A 89 -4.81 1.50 -3.93
CA TYR A 89 -5.46 1.86 -5.20
C TYR A 89 -6.33 3.12 -5.10
N CYS A 90 -6.30 3.79 -3.94
CA CYS A 90 -6.99 5.04 -3.67
C CYS A 90 -6.03 6.00 -2.97
N HIS A 91 -6.10 7.29 -3.32
CA HIS A 91 -5.39 8.34 -2.62
C HIS A 91 -6.16 8.75 -1.37
N GLY A 92 -5.44 9.16 -0.33
CA GLY A 92 -6.01 9.58 0.95
C GLY A 92 -5.49 8.74 2.12
N PRO A 93 -6.13 8.84 3.29
CA PRO A 93 -5.72 8.10 4.47
C PRO A 93 -5.88 6.59 4.25
N SER A 94 -5.16 5.78 5.04
CA SER A 94 -5.19 4.31 4.96
C SER A 94 -6.58 3.68 5.18
N SER A 95 -7.51 4.46 5.75
CA SER A 95 -8.92 4.13 5.93
C SER A 95 -9.74 4.18 4.64
N ILE A 96 -9.20 4.75 3.55
CA ILE A 96 -9.83 4.78 2.23
C ILE A 96 -9.14 3.76 1.33
N GLN A 97 -9.90 2.79 0.85
CA GLN A 97 -9.38 1.72 0.00
C GLN A 97 -10.29 1.52 -1.20
N CYS A 98 -9.76 0.82 -2.21
CA CYS A 98 -10.53 0.52 -3.41
C CYS A 98 -11.50 -0.61 -3.09
N CYS A 99 -12.78 -0.29 -2.98
CA CYS A 99 -13.83 -1.25 -2.78
C CYS A 99 -14.26 -1.83 -4.13
N VAL A 100 -13.91 -3.08 -4.39
CA VAL A 100 -14.31 -3.79 -5.62
C VAL A 100 -15.48 -4.73 -5.34
N SER A 101 -16.43 -4.75 -6.28
CA SER A 101 -17.53 -5.71 -6.26
C SER A 101 -17.03 -7.12 -6.56
N GLY A 102 -17.47 -8.09 -5.77
CA GLY A 102 -17.08 -9.49 -5.87
C GLY A 102 -16.18 -9.94 -4.73
N SER A 103 -16.30 -11.22 -4.39
CA SER A 103 -15.46 -11.88 -3.39
C SER A 103 -13.97 -11.63 -3.68
N PRO A 104 -13.12 -11.56 -2.64
CA PRO A 104 -11.68 -11.46 -2.85
C PRO A 104 -11.23 -12.59 -3.80
N PRO A 105 -10.21 -12.35 -4.66
CA PRO A 105 -9.62 -13.45 -5.42
C PRO A 105 -9.23 -14.50 -4.39
N PRO A 106 -9.64 -15.77 -4.57
CA PRO A 106 -9.84 -16.73 -3.48
C PRO A 106 -8.76 -16.56 -2.42
N THR A 107 -9.14 -15.92 -1.31
CA THR A 107 -8.35 -15.96 -0.09
C THR A 107 -8.48 -17.38 0.40
N GLY A 108 -7.65 -18.29 -0.11
CA GLY A 108 -7.34 -19.51 0.58
C GLY A 108 -6.62 -19.14 1.87
N GLY A 109 -7.38 -18.63 2.85
CA GLY A 109 -6.91 -18.11 4.11
C GLY A 109 -5.67 -17.20 4.04
N ASN A 110 -5.06 -17.06 5.20
CA ASN A 110 -3.67 -16.68 5.30
C ASN A 110 -2.81 -17.80 4.70
N LEU A 111 -1.88 -17.44 3.82
CA LEU A 111 -0.85 -18.37 3.40
C LEU A 111 -0.01 -18.77 4.62
N PRO A 112 0.49 -20.01 4.69
CA PRO A 112 1.26 -20.47 5.85
C PRO A 112 2.41 -19.53 6.20
N GLY A 113 2.42 -19.04 7.45
CA GLY A 113 3.44 -18.13 7.98
C GLY A 113 3.29 -16.67 7.56
N LEU A 114 2.21 -16.28 6.87
CA LEU A 114 1.94 -14.91 6.44
C LEU A 114 0.63 -14.39 7.05
N ASN A 115 0.57 -13.09 7.37
CA ASN A 115 -0.70 -12.45 7.72
C ASN A 115 -1.56 -12.17 6.47
N ALA A 116 -2.77 -11.65 6.65
CA ALA A 116 -3.70 -11.40 5.55
C ALA A 116 -3.13 -10.41 4.50
N ARG A 117 -2.42 -9.39 4.95
CA ARG A 117 -1.81 -8.36 4.09
C ARG A 117 -0.66 -8.93 3.26
N GLN A 118 0.27 -9.64 3.91
CA GLN A 118 1.35 -10.36 3.23
C GLN A 118 0.80 -11.42 2.26
N SER A 119 -0.26 -12.14 2.65
CA SER A 119 -0.91 -13.12 1.77
C SER A 119 -1.51 -12.46 0.52
N GLY A 120 -2.11 -11.27 0.67
CA GLY A 120 -2.58 -10.46 -0.45
C GLY A 120 -1.47 -10.02 -1.38
N TYR A 121 -0.33 -9.57 -0.84
CA TYR A 121 0.84 -9.22 -1.65
C TYR A 121 1.48 -10.41 -2.34
N ALA A 122 1.61 -11.55 -1.66
CA ALA A 122 2.10 -12.79 -2.24
C ALA A 122 1.29 -13.19 -3.48
N ARG A 123 -0.06 -13.17 -3.37
CA ARG A 123 -0.96 -13.43 -4.50
C ARG A 123 -0.87 -12.35 -5.60
N THR A 124 -0.60 -11.10 -5.21
CA THR A 124 -0.41 -9.99 -6.16
C THR A 124 0.86 -10.18 -7.00
N ILE A 125 1.97 -10.61 -6.40
CA ILE A 125 3.24 -10.77 -7.12
C ILE A 125 3.34 -12.12 -7.84
N ALA A 126 2.59 -13.15 -7.43
CA ALA A 126 2.55 -14.47 -8.08
C ALA A 126 1.60 -14.52 -9.29
N LYS A 127 2.05 -13.99 -10.45
CA LYS A 127 1.23 -13.86 -11.68
C LYS A 127 1.84 -14.48 -12.95
N VAL A 128 2.92 -15.24 -12.81
CA VAL A 128 3.60 -15.92 -13.95
C VAL A 128 3.58 -17.44 -13.76
N ASP A 129 4.38 -18.18 -14.51
CA ASP A 129 4.53 -19.62 -14.30
C ASP A 129 5.01 -19.95 -12.87
N ALA A 130 4.76 -21.18 -12.41
CA ALA A 130 5.04 -21.60 -11.04
C ALA A 130 6.52 -21.39 -10.66
N ARG A 131 7.45 -21.56 -11.62
CA ARG A 131 8.89 -21.37 -11.36
C ARG A 131 9.22 -19.91 -11.13
N GLY A 132 8.75 -19.01 -11.99
CA GLY A 132 8.91 -17.57 -11.81
C GLY A 132 8.30 -17.07 -10.50
N CYS A 133 7.09 -17.53 -10.17
CA CYS A 133 6.43 -17.17 -8.91
C CYS A 133 7.23 -17.63 -7.70
N ALA A 134 7.80 -18.85 -7.71
CA ALA A 134 8.64 -19.34 -6.62
C ALA A 134 9.86 -18.42 -6.37
N VAL A 135 10.50 -17.95 -7.45
CA VAL A 135 11.65 -17.04 -7.36
C VAL A 135 11.25 -15.67 -6.81
N ALA A 136 10.13 -15.10 -7.27
CA ALA A 136 9.63 -13.83 -6.76
C ALA A 136 9.21 -13.91 -5.28
N ILE A 137 8.43 -14.92 -4.88
CA ILE A 137 8.00 -15.09 -3.48
C ILE A 137 9.20 -15.28 -2.56
N ALA A 138 10.16 -16.14 -2.94
CA ALA A 138 11.37 -16.35 -2.15
C ALA A 138 12.18 -15.05 -2.01
N THR A 139 12.26 -14.25 -3.07
CA THR A 139 12.92 -12.94 -3.02
C THR A 139 12.19 -11.99 -2.08
N ALA A 140 10.88 -11.78 -2.23
CA ALA A 140 10.10 -10.88 -1.39
C ALA A 140 10.14 -11.26 0.11
N LEU A 141 10.17 -12.57 0.42
CA LEU A 141 10.37 -13.04 1.80
C LEU A 141 11.72 -12.63 2.37
N VAL A 142 12.79 -12.71 1.57
CA VAL A 142 14.15 -12.35 1.98
C VAL A 142 14.33 -10.84 2.10
N GLU A 143 13.81 -10.08 1.12
CA GLU A 143 14.02 -8.63 1.05
C GLU A 143 13.20 -7.85 2.08
N SER A 144 11.96 -8.27 2.31
CA SER A 144 11.01 -7.45 3.09
C SER A 144 10.06 -8.24 3.97
N SER A 145 10.18 -9.57 4.02
CA SER A 145 9.13 -10.43 4.56
C SER A 145 7.75 -10.13 3.92
N ILE A 146 7.73 -9.86 2.61
CA ILE A 146 6.53 -9.53 1.84
C ILE A 146 5.81 -8.28 2.40
N THR A 147 6.58 -7.24 2.70
CA THR A 147 6.10 -5.96 3.24
C THR A 147 6.48 -4.82 2.30
N VAL A 148 5.58 -3.86 2.06
CA VAL A 148 5.90 -2.71 1.22
C VAL A 148 6.54 -1.61 2.06
N TYR A 149 7.86 -1.41 1.92
CA TYR A 149 8.58 -0.35 2.63
C TYR A 149 8.65 0.95 1.81
N CYS A 150 8.38 2.09 2.44
CA CYS A 150 8.92 3.37 1.97
C CYS A 150 10.34 3.58 2.55
N ASN A 151 11.05 4.61 2.10
CA ASN A 151 12.41 4.89 2.57
C ASN A 151 12.63 6.38 2.81
N TYR A 152 13.07 6.75 4.02
CA TYR A 152 13.33 8.14 4.39
C TYR A 152 14.36 8.84 3.48
N ASN A 153 15.29 8.10 2.90
CA ASN A 153 16.30 8.64 1.98
C ASN A 153 15.76 8.86 0.56
N VAL A 154 14.58 8.32 0.23
CA VAL A 154 13.94 8.48 -1.09
C VAL A 154 12.80 9.47 -0.97
N HIS A 155 13.06 10.72 -1.37
CA HIS A 155 12.09 11.80 -1.29
C HIS A 155 10.75 11.44 -1.95
N GLY A 156 9.65 11.71 -1.25
CA GLY A 156 8.29 11.42 -1.70
C GLY A 156 7.87 9.94 -1.60
N SER A 157 8.78 9.01 -1.30
CA SER A 157 8.41 7.59 -1.20
C SER A 157 7.41 7.32 -0.07
N CYS A 158 7.56 7.96 1.08
CA CYS A 158 6.63 7.81 2.21
C CYS A 158 5.31 8.57 2.05
N ASN A 159 5.12 9.31 0.95
CA ASN A 159 3.81 9.82 0.55
C ASN A 159 3.02 8.80 -0.28
N LEU A 160 3.68 7.72 -0.73
CA LEU A 160 3.05 6.62 -1.46
C LEU A 160 2.54 5.57 -0.47
N PRO A 161 1.57 4.72 -0.87
CA PRO A 161 1.08 3.65 0.00
C PRO A 161 2.20 2.68 0.42
N HIS A 162 2.33 2.45 1.73
CA HIS A 162 3.34 1.58 2.33
C HIS A 162 2.84 1.00 3.67
N ASP A 163 3.54 -0.02 4.15
CA ASP A 163 3.24 -0.70 5.42
C ASP A 163 4.28 -0.39 6.51
N ALA A 164 5.50 -0.08 6.10
CA ALA A 164 6.62 0.16 6.99
C ALA A 164 7.60 1.17 6.38
N VAL A 165 8.49 1.70 7.23
CA VAL A 165 9.50 2.66 6.81
C VAL A 165 10.90 2.06 7.02
N GLY A 166 11.74 2.18 5.99
CA GLY A 166 13.14 1.76 6.00
C GLY A 166 14.10 2.93 5.76
N SER A 167 15.39 2.61 5.80
CA SER A 167 16.47 3.59 5.59
C SER A 167 17.70 2.97 4.91
N ASP A 168 17.60 1.74 4.41
CA ASP A 168 18.70 1.08 3.72
C ASP A 168 18.91 1.71 2.33
N HIS A 169 20.05 2.37 2.13
CA HIS A 169 20.39 3.12 0.92
C HIS A 169 19.18 3.86 0.33
N LEU A 170 18.78 3.51 -0.90
CA LEU A 170 17.61 4.02 -1.61
C LEU A 170 16.60 2.89 -1.94
N SER A 171 16.64 1.80 -1.16
CA SER A 171 15.81 0.60 -1.34
C SER A 171 14.35 0.87 -0.95
N VAL A 172 13.39 0.54 -1.82
CA VAL A 172 11.95 0.68 -1.54
C VAL A 172 11.15 -0.53 -1.98
N GLY A 173 9.92 -0.64 -1.48
CA GLY A 173 8.93 -1.61 -1.92
C GLY A 173 9.21 -3.04 -1.45
N ILE A 174 8.41 -3.95 -1.99
CA ILE A 174 8.37 -5.36 -1.57
C ILE A 174 9.63 -6.16 -1.92
N PHE A 175 10.35 -5.72 -2.96
CA PHE A 175 11.60 -6.31 -3.42
C PHE A 175 12.83 -5.48 -3.03
N GLN A 176 12.69 -4.43 -2.20
CA GLN A 176 13.80 -3.54 -1.81
C GLN A 176 14.62 -3.03 -3.03
N GLN A 177 13.92 -2.65 -4.09
CA GLN A 177 14.53 -2.17 -5.33
C GLN A 177 15.09 -0.76 -5.10
N GLN A 178 16.37 -0.54 -5.45
CA GLN A 178 17.01 0.76 -5.29
C GLN A 178 16.54 1.78 -6.34
N VAL A 179 16.07 2.93 -5.88
CA VAL A 179 15.71 4.08 -6.72
C VAL A 179 16.95 4.97 -6.93
N PRO A 180 17.20 5.52 -8.14
CA PRO A 180 16.46 5.33 -9.39
C PRO A 180 16.99 4.17 -10.25
N MET A 181 17.93 3.35 -9.75
CA MET A 181 18.61 2.29 -10.54
C MET A 181 17.63 1.31 -11.20
N TRP A 182 16.56 0.96 -10.48
CA TRP A 182 15.49 0.15 -11.04
C TRP A 182 14.52 1.01 -11.84
N ARG A 183 13.81 1.92 -11.16
CA ARG A 183 12.80 2.85 -11.67
C ARG A 183 12.46 3.91 -10.61
N THR A 184 11.39 4.68 -10.83
CA THR A 184 10.86 5.66 -9.87
C THR A 184 10.31 4.99 -8.61
N ALA A 185 10.23 5.74 -7.51
CA ALA A 185 9.65 5.25 -6.26
C ALA A 185 8.21 4.73 -6.45
N GLN A 186 7.40 5.41 -7.28
CA GLN A 186 6.02 5.00 -7.57
C GLN A 186 5.95 3.61 -8.23
N GLN A 187 6.89 3.31 -9.14
CA GLN A 187 6.95 2.00 -9.80
C GLN A 187 7.56 0.92 -8.90
N CYS A 188 8.58 1.25 -8.11
CA CYS A 188 9.25 0.30 -7.22
C CYS A 188 8.43 -0.02 -5.96
N MET A 189 7.58 0.88 -5.47
CA MET A 189 6.73 0.64 -4.30
C MET A 189 5.42 -0.07 -4.63
N ASN A 190 4.85 0.12 -5.82
CA ASN A 190 3.65 -0.59 -6.23
C ASN A 190 3.96 -2.09 -6.45
N PRO A 191 3.35 -3.04 -5.71
CA PRO A 191 3.70 -4.46 -5.81
C PRO A 191 3.53 -5.06 -7.21
N VAL A 192 2.54 -4.60 -7.98
CA VAL A 192 2.30 -5.06 -9.35
C VAL A 192 3.42 -4.60 -10.28
N SER A 193 3.73 -3.29 -10.26
CA SER A 193 4.80 -2.73 -11.09
C SER A 193 6.17 -3.26 -10.68
N SER A 194 6.46 -3.35 -9.38
CA SER A 194 7.71 -3.86 -8.84
C SER A 194 7.94 -5.33 -9.22
N ALA A 195 6.90 -6.17 -9.18
CA ALA A 195 6.95 -7.55 -9.68
C ALA A 195 7.18 -7.61 -11.20
N GLY A 196 6.54 -6.74 -11.98
CA GLY A 196 6.79 -6.65 -13.42
C GLY A 196 8.25 -6.33 -13.75
N LEU A 197 8.88 -5.41 -13.01
CA LEU A 197 10.30 -5.10 -13.12
C LEU A 197 11.17 -6.30 -12.74
N PHE A 198 10.85 -6.97 -11.64
CA PHE A 198 11.55 -8.18 -11.19
C PHE A 198 11.51 -9.28 -12.25
N TYR A 199 10.34 -9.60 -12.81
CA TYR A 199 10.21 -10.63 -13.83
C TYR A 199 10.91 -10.27 -15.14
N LYS A 200 10.91 -8.99 -15.52
CA LYS A 200 11.66 -8.51 -16.67
C LYS A 200 13.17 -8.76 -16.47
N ALA A 201 13.70 -8.46 -15.29
CA ALA A 201 15.10 -8.73 -14.95
C ALA A 201 15.37 -10.25 -14.92
N LEU A 202 14.50 -11.05 -14.29
CA LEU A 202 14.63 -12.51 -14.23
C LEU A 202 14.72 -13.15 -15.61
N LYS A 203 13.81 -12.79 -16.51
CA LYS A 203 13.76 -13.33 -17.88
C LYS A 203 14.95 -12.91 -18.75
N SER A 204 15.68 -11.86 -18.36
CA SER A 204 16.90 -11.45 -19.06
C SER A 204 18.13 -12.30 -18.70
N ILE A 205 18.05 -13.14 -17.67
CA ILE A 205 19.14 -14.00 -17.23
C ILE A 205 19.10 -15.31 -18.00
N SER A 206 20.11 -15.56 -18.85
CA SER A 206 20.22 -16.84 -19.57
C SER A 206 20.29 -18.02 -18.59
N GLY A 207 19.49 -19.06 -18.86
CA GLY A 207 19.43 -20.29 -18.06
C GLY A 207 18.71 -20.16 -16.71
N TRP A 208 18.05 -19.03 -16.40
CA TRP A 208 17.43 -18.80 -15.08
C TRP A 208 16.44 -19.90 -14.67
N ALA A 209 15.70 -20.47 -15.62
CA ALA A 209 14.69 -21.50 -15.37
C ALA A 209 15.31 -22.77 -14.73
N SER A 210 16.56 -23.07 -15.08
CA SER A 210 17.30 -24.24 -14.58
C SER A 210 18.17 -23.93 -13.35
N MET A 211 18.34 -22.65 -12.99
CA MET A 211 19.09 -22.26 -11.79
C MET A 211 18.31 -22.61 -10.54
N SER A 212 18.99 -22.78 -9.39
CA SER A 212 18.30 -22.83 -8.10
C SER A 212 17.49 -21.54 -7.87
N ILE A 213 16.42 -21.61 -7.07
CA ILE A 213 15.58 -20.44 -6.74
C ILE A 213 16.44 -19.29 -6.21
N GLY A 214 17.33 -19.61 -5.26
CA GLY A 214 18.19 -18.62 -4.65
C GLY A 214 19.23 -18.04 -5.60
N THR A 215 19.81 -18.86 -6.48
CA THR A 215 20.72 -18.38 -7.52
C THR A 215 20.02 -17.43 -8.49
N ALA A 216 18.80 -17.76 -8.92
CA ALA A 216 18.01 -16.89 -9.80
C ALA A 216 17.67 -15.56 -9.11
N ALA A 217 17.17 -15.60 -7.86
CA ALA A 217 16.88 -14.41 -7.06
C ALA A 217 18.12 -13.52 -6.87
N GLN A 218 19.24 -14.12 -6.48
CA GLN A 218 20.51 -13.45 -6.29
C GLN A 218 21.01 -12.77 -7.58
N ARG A 219 20.86 -13.41 -8.75
CA ARG A 219 21.25 -12.80 -10.03
C ARG A 219 20.36 -11.62 -10.42
N VAL A 220 19.08 -11.63 -10.03
CA VAL A 220 18.18 -10.49 -10.25
C VAL A 220 18.54 -9.33 -9.33
N GLN A 221 18.66 -9.58 -8.03
CA GLN A 221 18.88 -8.52 -7.03
C GLN A 221 20.32 -8.03 -6.97
N ARG A 222 21.29 -8.87 -7.36
CA ARG A 222 22.73 -8.61 -7.21
C ARG A 222 23.11 -8.25 -5.77
N SER A 223 22.46 -8.88 -4.79
CA SER A 223 22.67 -8.66 -3.36
C SER A 223 24.07 -9.09 -2.89
N ALA A 224 24.58 -8.53 -1.80
CA ALA A 224 25.87 -8.95 -1.23
C ALA A 224 25.80 -10.27 -0.44
N TYR A 225 24.61 -10.88 -0.30
CA TYR A 225 24.37 -12.00 0.61
C TYR A 225 23.67 -13.20 -0.06
N PRO A 226 24.38 -13.98 -0.90
CA PRO A 226 23.81 -15.08 -1.67
C PRO A 226 23.16 -16.18 -0.83
N ASP A 227 23.65 -16.40 0.40
CA ASP A 227 23.19 -17.49 1.27
C ASP A 227 21.78 -17.26 1.85
N ARG A 228 21.30 -16.01 1.86
CA ARG A 228 19.97 -15.67 2.41
C ARG A 228 18.82 -16.33 1.64
N TYR A 229 19.03 -16.63 0.36
CA TYR A 229 18.00 -17.24 -0.49
C TYR A 229 18.03 -18.78 -0.47
N ALA A 230 19.15 -19.40 -0.07
CA ALA A 230 19.30 -20.86 -0.03
C ALA A 230 18.43 -21.50 1.07
N ALA A 231 18.33 -20.88 2.24
CA ALA A 231 17.56 -21.39 3.38
C ALA A 231 16.02 -21.40 3.14
N ARG A 232 15.50 -20.49 2.31
CA ARG A 232 14.05 -20.34 2.08
C ARG A 232 13.54 -20.99 0.79
N GLY A 233 14.43 -21.38 -0.13
CA GLY A 233 14.07 -22.06 -1.38
C GLY A 233 13.50 -23.48 -1.22
N ILE A 234 13.65 -24.09 -0.04
CA ILE A 234 13.25 -25.48 0.24
C ILE A 234 11.86 -25.59 0.92
N LEU A 235 11.43 -24.57 1.69
CA LEU A 235 10.25 -24.69 2.56
C LEU A 235 8.99 -23.94 2.08
N TYR A 236 9.12 -22.83 1.36
CA TYR A 236 7.99 -21.92 1.07
C TYR A 236 7.29 -22.08 -0.29
N PRO A 237 7.94 -22.51 -1.40
CA PRO A 237 7.27 -22.58 -2.70
C PRO A 237 6.09 -23.56 -2.74
N LYS A 238 6.17 -24.68 -2.02
CA LYS A 238 5.11 -25.71 -1.99
C LYS A 238 3.87 -25.33 -1.17
N ALA A 239 3.99 -24.34 -0.29
CA ALA A 239 2.91 -23.92 0.60
C ALA A 239 2.16 -22.68 0.08
N ILE A 240 2.74 -21.98 -0.89
CA ILE A 240 2.25 -20.69 -1.42
C ILE A 240 1.74 -20.82 -2.87
N LEU A 241 2.29 -21.75 -3.65
CA LEU A 241 1.90 -22.05 -5.03
C LEU A 241 1.00 -23.29 -5.08
#